data_AF-A0A2H8TH88-F1
#
_entry.id   AF-A0A2H8TH88-F1
#
_cell.length_a   1.000
_cell.length_b   1.000
_cell.length_c   1.000
_cell.angle_alpha   90.00
_cell.angle_beta   90.00
_cell.angle_gamma   90.00
#
_symmetry.space_group_name_H-M   'P 1'
#
loop_
_entity.id
_entity.type
_entity.pdbx_description
1 polymer ?
#
loop_
_entity_poly.entity_id
_entity_poly.type
_entity_poly.pdbx_seq_one_letter_code
_entity_poly.pdbx_strand_id
1 'polypeptide(L)'
;MDDDTIDKFTSQSVYDHDGSEKTPLYNKNNNEKALLKLIVAFCMVFCVGLLFILLIHIHYGSNQLVPHGNVASDNDQCSQYGIDVLKMGGNAVDAAITTALCNSVTLLHLSGLGGNGVMVVYDHRTGIGNTIDFRATHSSNNIIGVPGFIAGLFYANVKYGILPWKTLVEPSINLAKTGITVTESLLEAINQNTSKLVEDENLKHWLSIVSNSSLGQIVKAPNGLIKTLTLISLHGPIGK
;
A
#
# COMPACT_ATOMS: atom_id res chain seq x y z
N MET A 1 -77.52 36.82 16.68
CA MET A 1 -76.47 36.96 15.65
C MET A 1 -75.47 37.93 16.24
N ASP A 2 -74.21 37.49 16.30
CA ASP A 2 -72.99 38.16 16.75
C ASP A 2 -72.83 38.30 18.29
N ASP A 3 -71.70 38.05 18.95
CA ASP A 3 -70.36 37.52 18.61
C ASP A 3 -69.63 37.19 19.96
N ASP A 4 -68.56 36.38 19.88
CA ASP A 4 -67.74 35.74 20.93
C ASP A 4 -67.38 36.52 22.21
N THR A 5 -67.22 35.81 23.34
CA THR A 5 -66.02 35.93 24.21
C THR A 5 -65.88 34.82 25.27
N ILE A 6 -64.65 34.30 25.31
CA ILE A 6 -64.03 33.32 26.19
C ILE A 6 -63.95 33.84 27.65
N ASP A 7 -64.18 32.97 28.65
CA ASP A 7 -63.48 33.12 29.94
C ASP A 7 -63.23 31.79 30.69
N LYS A 8 -61.95 31.39 30.60
CA LYS A 8 -61.05 30.96 31.68
C LYS A 8 -61.55 29.97 32.74
N PHE A 9 -61.11 28.72 32.59
CA PHE A 9 -60.78 27.84 33.70
C PHE A 9 -59.49 28.35 34.38
N THR A 10 -59.61 29.08 35.48
CA THR A 10 -58.46 29.42 36.34
C THR A 10 -58.15 28.26 37.29
N SER A 11 -56.98 27.63 37.11
CA SER A 11 -56.33 26.80 38.12
C SER A 11 -55.92 27.66 39.31
N GLN A 12 -56.49 27.42 40.49
CA GLN A 12 -56.04 28.06 41.73
C GLN A 12 -54.69 27.46 42.15
N SER A 13 -53.63 28.27 42.12
CA SER A 13 -52.36 27.97 42.78
C SER A 13 -52.48 28.28 44.28
N VAL A 14 -52.03 27.33 45.11
CA VAL A 14 -51.99 27.44 46.57
C VAL A 14 -50.62 27.98 46.97
N TYR A 15 -50.60 29.17 47.59
CA TYR A 15 -49.39 29.86 48.07
C TYR A 15 -49.18 29.63 49.58
N ASP A 16 -47.92 29.63 50.04
CA ASP A 16 -47.60 29.64 51.48
C ASP A 16 -47.67 31.07 52.07
N HIS A 17 -47.65 31.17 53.40
CA HIS A 17 -47.82 32.43 54.16
C HIS A 17 -46.75 33.51 53.87
N ASP A 18 -45.68 33.20 53.12
CA ASP A 18 -44.65 34.14 52.67
C ASP A 18 -44.75 34.54 51.18
N GLY A 19 -45.71 34.01 50.43
CA GLY A 19 -45.96 34.36 49.03
C GLY A 19 -45.20 33.55 47.97
N SER A 20 -44.46 32.50 48.36
CA SER A 20 -43.82 31.58 47.40
C SER A 20 -44.80 30.55 46.78
N GLU A 21 -44.67 30.33 45.46
CA GLU A 21 -45.49 29.40 44.68
C GLU A 21 -45.03 27.94 44.88
N LYS A 22 -45.95 27.04 45.26
CA LYS A 22 -45.65 25.61 45.33
C LYS A 22 -45.62 25.00 43.93
N THR A 23 -44.44 24.89 43.33
CA THR A 23 -44.24 23.99 42.18
C THR A 23 -44.34 22.53 42.65
N PRO A 24 -45.28 21.69 42.14
CA PRO A 24 -45.51 20.33 42.67
C PRO A 24 -44.46 19.28 42.30
N LEU A 25 -43.29 19.65 41.76
CA LEU A 25 -42.40 18.72 41.05
C LEU A 25 -40.99 18.57 41.62
N TYR A 26 -40.77 18.79 42.92
CA TYR A 26 -39.49 18.40 43.52
C TYR A 26 -39.52 18.20 45.03
N ASN A 27 -40.24 17.18 45.51
CA ASN A 27 -39.98 16.63 46.85
C ASN A 27 -39.11 15.38 46.73
N LYS A 28 -37.80 15.60 46.71
CA LYS A 28 -36.78 14.58 46.42
C LYS A 28 -36.66 13.59 47.58
N ASN A 29 -37.34 12.45 47.45
CA ASN A 29 -37.24 11.35 48.40
C ASN A 29 -35.82 10.75 48.37
N ASN A 30 -35.29 10.28 49.50
CA ASN A 30 -33.91 9.75 49.58
C ASN A 30 -33.64 8.62 48.58
N ASN A 31 -34.69 7.88 48.22
CA ASN A 31 -34.66 6.78 47.27
C ASN A 31 -34.45 7.25 45.81
N GLU A 32 -34.92 8.45 45.43
CA GLU A 32 -34.67 9.01 44.09
C GLU A 32 -33.24 9.56 43.94
N LYS A 33 -32.68 10.11 45.04
CA LYS A 33 -31.24 10.48 45.07
C LYS A 33 -30.36 9.25 44.90
N ALA A 34 -30.74 8.16 45.55
CA ALA A 34 -30.04 6.88 45.47
C ALA A 34 -30.16 6.29 44.06
N LEU A 35 -31.36 6.32 43.46
CA LEU A 35 -31.60 5.86 42.09
C LEU A 35 -30.76 6.65 41.07
N LEU A 36 -30.74 7.98 41.16
CA LEU A 36 -29.95 8.83 40.25
C LEU A 36 -28.45 8.55 40.37
N LYS A 37 -27.93 8.38 41.60
CA LYS A 37 -26.52 8.02 41.82
C LYS A 37 -26.18 6.65 41.22
N LEU A 38 -27.11 5.70 41.30
CA LEU A 38 -26.92 4.36 40.76
C LEU A 38 -26.89 4.37 39.23
N ILE A 39 -27.77 5.14 38.58
CA ILE A 39 -27.77 5.34 37.13
C ILE A 39 -26.45 5.98 36.67
N VAL A 40 -26.02 7.07 37.33
CA VAL A 40 -24.77 7.76 36.97
C VAL A 40 -23.55 6.86 37.13
N ALA A 41 -23.50 6.07 38.21
CA ALA A 41 -22.42 5.10 38.41
C ALA A 41 -22.38 4.05 37.29
N PHE A 42 -23.55 3.54 36.87
CA PHE A 42 -23.65 2.57 35.79
C PHE A 42 -23.22 3.16 34.44
N CYS A 43 -23.65 4.39 34.14
CA CYS A 43 -23.22 5.12 32.95
C CYS A 43 -21.70 5.36 32.95
N MET A 44 -21.11 5.74 34.08
CA MET A 44 -19.65 5.92 34.16
C MET A 44 -18.90 4.62 33.94
N VAL A 45 -19.31 3.52 34.58
CA VAL A 45 -18.69 2.20 34.38
C VAL A 45 -18.81 1.75 32.93
N PHE A 46 -19.97 1.96 32.32
CA PHE A 46 -20.18 1.64 30.90
C PHE A 46 -19.30 2.49 29.98
N CYS A 47 -19.21 3.80 30.20
CA CYS A 47 -18.34 4.68 29.42
C CYS A 47 -16.86 4.30 29.54
N VAL A 48 -16.39 3.99 30.75
CA VAL A 48 -15.00 3.53 30.98
C VAL A 48 -14.77 2.18 30.31
N GLY A 49 -15.74 1.26 30.39
CA GLY A 49 -15.69 -0.04 29.71
C GLY A 49 -15.60 0.11 28.19
N LEU A 50 -16.44 0.95 27.59
CA LEU A 50 -16.39 1.24 26.15
C LEU A 50 -15.06 1.86 25.74
N LEU A 51 -14.56 2.84 26.50
CA LEU A 51 -13.26 3.46 26.24
C LEU A 51 -12.13 2.43 26.26
N PHE A 52 -12.13 1.53 27.26
CA PHE A 52 -11.13 0.49 27.39
C PHE A 52 -11.20 -0.53 26.25
N ILE A 53 -12.40 -0.95 25.85
CA ILE A 53 -12.62 -1.82 24.69
C ILE A 53 -12.14 -1.15 23.39
N LEU A 54 -12.38 0.15 23.23
CA LEU A 54 -11.95 0.91 22.05
C LEU A 54 -10.42 1.03 22.00
N LEU A 55 -9.77 1.31 23.14
CA LEU A 55 -8.32 1.38 23.25
C LEU A 55 -7.67 0.02 22.95
N ILE A 56 -8.27 -1.07 23.44
CA ILE A 56 -7.83 -2.43 23.09
C ILE A 56 -7.98 -2.68 21.58
N HIS A 57 -9.10 -2.27 20.96
CA HIS A 57 -9.28 -2.39 19.51
C HIS A 57 -8.29 -1.54 18.71
N ILE A 58 -7.91 -0.35 19.19
CA ILE A 58 -6.91 0.48 18.52
C ILE A 58 -5.51 -0.13 18.66
N HIS A 59 -5.21 -0.75 19.80
CA HIS A 59 -3.88 -1.28 20.08
C HIS A 59 -3.65 -2.69 19.52
N TYR A 60 -4.68 -3.54 19.56
CA TYR A 60 -4.63 -4.95 19.18
C TYR A 60 -5.54 -5.32 18.00
N GLY A 61 -6.48 -4.45 17.63
CA GLY A 61 -7.32 -4.68 16.45
C GLY A 61 -6.49 -4.58 15.19
N SER A 62 -6.74 -5.48 14.24
CA SER A 62 -6.19 -5.37 12.90
C SER A 62 -6.63 -4.04 12.29
N ASN A 63 -5.70 -3.30 11.70
CA ASN A 63 -6.00 -2.09 10.93
C ASN A 63 -7.04 -2.47 9.84
N GLN A 64 -8.29 -2.08 10.01
CA GLN A 64 -9.37 -2.29 9.04
C GLN A 64 -9.22 -1.43 7.77
N LEU A 65 -8.26 -0.50 7.77
CA LEU A 65 -7.77 0.12 6.55
C LEU A 65 -6.91 -0.91 5.83
N VAL A 66 -7.54 -1.77 5.02
CA VAL A 66 -6.83 -2.35 3.88
C VAL A 66 -6.24 -1.14 3.16
N PRO A 67 -4.91 -1.00 3.04
CA PRO A 67 -4.34 0.18 2.41
C PRO A 67 -4.93 0.29 1.01
N HIS A 68 -5.82 1.27 0.84
CA HIS A 68 -6.56 1.53 -0.37
C HIS A 68 -5.62 2.25 -1.32
N GLY A 69 -4.73 1.48 -1.95
CA GLY A 69 -3.87 1.97 -3.01
C GLY A 69 -4.03 1.08 -4.25
N ASN A 70 -3.90 1.72 -5.40
CA ASN A 70 -3.93 1.04 -6.69
C ASN A 70 -2.52 1.03 -7.27
N VAL A 71 -2.21 -0.04 -7.99
CA VAL A 71 -0.97 -0.15 -8.77
C VAL A 71 -1.37 -0.49 -10.19
N ALA A 72 -0.82 0.26 -11.15
CA ALA A 72 -0.98 0.00 -12.57
C ALA A 72 0.41 -0.17 -13.19
N SER A 73 0.58 -1.22 -13.98
CA SER A 73 1.79 -1.48 -14.75
C SER A 73 1.46 -2.32 -15.99
N ASP A 74 2.44 -2.48 -16.86
CA ASP A 74 2.32 -3.22 -18.13
C ASP A 74 2.09 -4.74 -17.94
N ASN A 75 2.13 -5.22 -16.70
CA ASN A 75 1.89 -6.61 -16.35
C ASN A 75 0.92 -6.71 -15.16
N ASP A 76 -0.11 -7.53 -15.32
CA ASP A 76 -1.16 -7.76 -14.33
C ASP A 76 -0.60 -8.36 -13.02
N GLN A 77 0.26 -9.37 -13.14
CA GLN A 77 0.90 -10.01 -12.00
C GLN A 77 1.84 -9.05 -11.25
N CYS A 78 2.58 -8.20 -11.97
CA CYS A 78 3.44 -7.20 -11.34
C CYS A 78 2.66 -6.07 -10.66
N SER A 79 1.48 -5.73 -11.19
CA SER A 79 0.53 -4.85 -10.52
C SER A 79 0.01 -5.50 -9.23
N GLN A 80 -0.31 -6.81 -9.28
CA GLN A 80 -0.76 -7.55 -8.12
C GLN A 80 0.30 -7.64 -7.02
N TYR A 81 1.58 -7.85 -7.36
CA TYR A 81 2.67 -7.83 -6.38
C TYR A 81 2.83 -6.45 -5.70
N GLY A 82 2.65 -5.37 -6.46
CA GLY A 82 2.62 -4.02 -5.88
C GLY A 82 1.44 -3.83 -4.91
N ILE A 83 0.25 -4.32 -5.28
CA ILE A 83 -0.94 -4.31 -4.40
C ILE A 83 -0.68 -5.13 -3.14
N ASP A 84 -0.03 -6.29 -3.25
CA ASP A 84 0.27 -7.13 -2.09
C ASP A 84 1.28 -6.45 -1.15
N VAL A 85 2.24 -5.70 -1.69
CA VAL A 85 3.14 -4.84 -0.91
C VAL A 85 2.40 -3.75 -0.17
N LEU A 86 1.42 -3.11 -0.81
CA LEU A 86 0.54 -2.17 -0.12
C LEU A 86 -0.18 -2.90 1.02
N LYS A 87 -0.84 -4.03 0.77
CA LYS A 87 -1.56 -4.83 1.81
C LYS A 87 -0.67 -5.24 2.99
N MET A 88 0.63 -5.44 2.78
CA MET A 88 1.62 -5.72 3.82
C MET A 88 1.99 -4.50 4.68
N GLY A 89 1.42 -3.32 4.41
CA GLY A 89 1.72 -2.07 5.10
C GLY A 89 2.85 -1.25 4.46
N GLY A 90 3.29 -1.62 3.26
CA GLY A 90 4.21 -0.80 2.47
C GLY A 90 3.54 0.45 1.91
N ASN A 91 4.33 1.44 1.52
CA ASN A 91 3.81 2.64 0.87
C ASN A 91 3.88 2.58 -0.66
N ALA A 92 3.49 3.68 -1.32
CA ALA A 92 3.53 3.78 -2.78
C ALA A 92 4.93 3.59 -3.37
N VAL A 93 6.00 3.96 -2.66
CA VAL A 93 7.39 3.75 -3.13
C VAL A 93 7.78 2.28 -3.03
N ASP A 94 7.46 1.60 -1.93
CA ASP A 94 7.68 0.15 -1.77
C ASP A 94 6.96 -0.66 -2.85
N ALA A 95 5.71 -0.29 -3.13
CA ALA A 95 4.90 -0.91 -4.18
C ALA A 95 5.51 -0.67 -5.57
N ALA A 96 5.90 0.57 -5.88
CA ALA A 96 6.53 0.91 -7.16
C ALA A 96 7.86 0.17 -7.37
N ILE A 97 8.70 0.03 -6.34
CA ILE A 97 9.96 -0.72 -6.40
C ILE A 97 9.69 -2.19 -6.74
N THR A 98 8.76 -2.82 -6.04
CA THR A 98 8.42 -4.24 -6.25
C THR A 98 7.86 -4.48 -7.64
N THR A 99 6.96 -3.61 -8.10
CA THR A 99 6.39 -3.69 -9.45
C THR A 99 7.45 -3.46 -10.53
N ALA A 100 8.36 -2.50 -10.35
CA ALA A 100 9.46 -2.27 -11.29
C ALA A 100 10.41 -3.46 -11.38
N LEU A 101 10.77 -4.07 -10.24
CA LEU A 101 11.59 -5.29 -10.20
C LEU A 101 10.87 -6.47 -10.86
N CYS A 102 9.56 -6.61 -10.65
CA CYS A 102 8.78 -7.65 -11.31
C CYS A 102 8.76 -7.47 -12.83
N ASN A 103 8.54 -6.24 -13.32
CA ASN A 103 8.61 -5.93 -14.75
C ASN A 103 9.99 -6.22 -15.35
N SER A 104 11.07 -6.05 -14.56
CA SER A 104 12.42 -6.41 -15.00
C SER A 104 12.62 -7.92 -15.22
N VAL A 105 11.69 -8.76 -14.75
CA VAL A 105 11.69 -10.21 -14.94
C VAL A 105 10.71 -10.62 -16.04
N THR A 106 9.53 -10.01 -16.12
CA THR A 106 8.48 -10.37 -17.10
C THR A 106 8.70 -9.72 -18.47
N LEU A 107 9.25 -8.51 -18.51
CA LEU A 107 9.42 -7.70 -19.71
C LEU A 107 10.90 -7.40 -19.98
N LEU A 108 11.70 -8.47 -20.01
CA LEU A 108 13.18 -8.42 -20.13
C LEU A 108 13.71 -7.62 -21.34
N HIS A 109 12.90 -7.49 -22.40
CA HIS A 109 13.26 -6.75 -23.61
C HIS A 109 12.94 -5.25 -23.53
N LEU A 110 12.21 -4.80 -22.50
CA LEU A 110 11.81 -3.40 -22.30
C LEU A 110 12.51 -2.77 -21.08
N SER A 111 12.55 -3.52 -19.97
CA SER A 111 13.10 -3.07 -18.70
C SER A 111 13.90 -4.20 -18.06
N GLY A 112 14.97 -3.85 -17.35
CA GLY A 112 15.90 -4.83 -16.81
C GLY A 112 16.81 -4.26 -15.74
N LEU A 113 17.49 -5.14 -15.00
CA LEU A 113 18.43 -4.76 -13.94
C LEU A 113 19.61 -3.93 -14.48
N GLY A 114 19.97 -4.11 -15.76
CA GLY A 114 20.98 -3.31 -16.47
C GLY A 114 20.46 -1.96 -16.98
N GLY A 115 19.20 -1.61 -16.69
CA GLY A 115 18.57 -0.39 -17.15
C GLY A 115 18.85 0.82 -16.26
N ASN A 116 17.97 1.81 -16.43
CA ASN A 116 18.03 3.11 -15.76
C ASN A 116 16.63 3.74 -15.76
N GLY A 117 16.45 4.91 -15.17
CA GLY A 117 15.13 5.53 -15.14
C GLY A 117 15.00 6.75 -14.24
N VAL A 118 13.75 7.16 -14.02
CA VAL A 118 13.38 8.29 -13.18
C VAL A 118 12.17 7.89 -12.34
N MET A 119 12.21 8.20 -11.04
CA MET A 119 11.07 8.01 -10.14
C MET A 119 10.63 9.37 -9.60
N VAL A 120 9.35 9.70 -9.79
CA VAL A 120 8.74 10.91 -9.23
C VAL A 120 7.91 10.51 -8.03
N VAL A 121 8.18 11.14 -6.88
CA VAL A 121 7.56 10.83 -5.59
C VAL A 121 6.90 12.08 -5.07
N TYR A 122 5.59 12.01 -4.81
CA TYR A 122 4.87 13.05 -4.08
C TYR A 122 4.68 12.62 -2.63
N ASP A 123 5.25 13.39 -1.71
CA ASP A 123 5.07 13.16 -0.27
C ASP A 123 3.90 14.01 0.25
N HIS A 124 2.76 13.35 0.50
CA HIS A 124 1.55 14.02 1.00
C HIS A 124 1.72 14.66 2.38
N ARG A 125 2.69 14.19 3.19
CA ARG A 125 2.91 14.73 4.55
C ARG A 125 3.56 16.11 4.50
N THR A 126 4.44 16.31 3.53
CA THR A 126 5.16 17.57 3.33
C THR A 126 4.56 18.43 2.22
N GLY A 127 3.74 17.84 1.35
CA GLY A 127 3.18 18.51 0.17
C GLY A 127 4.20 18.72 -0.96
N ILE A 128 5.33 18.00 -0.94
CA ILE A 128 6.46 18.22 -1.85
C ILE A 128 6.61 17.07 -2.84
N GLY A 129 6.71 17.41 -4.13
CA GLY A 129 7.15 16.51 -5.19
C GLY A 129 8.67 16.46 -5.29
N ASN A 130 9.24 15.26 -5.29
CA ASN A 130 10.65 14.99 -5.46
C ASN A 130 10.88 14.09 -6.67
N THR A 131 12.06 14.19 -7.26
CA THR A 131 12.48 13.31 -8.36
C THR A 131 13.78 12.62 -8.00
N ILE A 132 13.82 11.30 -8.23
CA ILE A 132 15.01 10.48 -8.16
C ILE A 132 15.40 10.15 -9.60
N ASP A 133 16.46 10.78 -10.07
CA ASP A 133 17.03 10.53 -11.40
C ASP A 133 18.16 9.51 -11.29
N PHE A 134 17.98 8.36 -11.93
CA PHE A 134 18.96 7.28 -11.99
C PHE A 134 19.17 6.85 -13.45
N ARG A 135 19.09 7.81 -14.38
CA ARG A 135 19.41 7.61 -15.80
C ARG A 135 20.89 7.26 -15.99
N ALA A 136 21.17 6.45 -17.01
CA ALA A 136 22.52 5.98 -17.26
C ALA A 136 23.41 7.13 -17.75
N THR A 137 24.64 7.18 -17.24
CA THR A 137 25.68 8.07 -17.75
C THR A 137 26.54 7.28 -18.74
N HIS A 138 26.83 7.86 -19.91
CA HIS A 138 27.66 7.23 -20.94
C HIS A 138 28.61 8.25 -21.58
N SER A 139 29.75 7.77 -22.09
CA SER A 139 30.64 8.55 -22.96
C SER A 139 30.16 8.50 -24.40
N SER A 140 30.46 9.50 -25.21
CA SER A 140 30.04 9.59 -26.63
C SER A 140 30.33 8.34 -27.49
N ASN A 141 31.35 7.56 -27.12
CA ASN A 141 31.81 6.41 -27.89
C ASN A 141 31.31 5.06 -27.34
N ASN A 142 30.47 5.07 -26.30
CA ASN A 142 29.94 3.84 -25.70
C ASN A 142 28.42 3.90 -25.66
N ILE A 143 27.78 2.97 -26.37
CA ILE A 143 26.32 2.85 -26.40
C ILE A 143 25.75 2.23 -25.11
N ILE A 144 26.61 1.63 -24.27
CA ILE A 144 26.23 1.09 -22.96
C ILE A 144 26.59 2.13 -21.89
N GLY A 145 25.57 2.72 -21.27
CA GLY A 145 25.73 3.56 -20.09
C GLY A 145 25.83 2.76 -18.80
N VAL A 146 26.37 3.38 -17.75
CA VAL A 146 26.44 2.77 -16.40
C VAL A 146 25.01 2.55 -15.87
N PRO A 147 24.59 1.30 -15.57
CA PRO A 147 23.24 1.02 -15.09
C PRO A 147 22.93 1.70 -13.76
N GLY A 148 21.78 2.36 -13.69
CA GLY A 148 21.31 3.07 -12.49
C GLY A 148 20.10 2.43 -11.82
N PHE A 149 19.43 1.46 -12.46
CA PHE A 149 18.13 0.92 -12.01
C PHE A 149 18.13 0.45 -10.56
N ILE A 150 19.01 -0.50 -10.19
CA ILE A 150 19.04 -1.05 -8.83
C ILE A 150 19.49 -0.02 -7.80
N ALA A 151 20.47 0.81 -8.13
CA ALA A 151 20.93 1.86 -7.24
C ALA A 151 19.83 2.91 -6.96
N GLY A 152 19.08 3.31 -7.99
CA GLY A 152 17.97 4.25 -7.87
C GLY A 152 16.81 3.69 -7.05
N LEU A 153 16.39 2.44 -7.31
CA LEU A 153 15.34 1.78 -6.52
C LEU A 153 15.76 1.57 -5.07
N PHE A 154 17.02 1.17 -4.82
CA PHE A 154 17.53 1.01 -3.47
C PHE A 154 17.59 2.35 -2.73
N TYR A 155 18.05 3.42 -3.39
CA TYR A 155 18.03 4.77 -2.82
C TYR A 155 16.60 5.22 -2.47
N ALA A 156 15.62 4.92 -3.33
CA ALA A 156 14.21 5.19 -3.06
C ALA A 156 13.70 4.43 -1.83
N ASN A 157 14.04 3.15 -1.67
CA ASN A 157 13.71 2.36 -0.48
C ASN A 157 14.34 2.95 0.78
N VAL A 158 15.63 3.32 0.74
CA VAL A 158 16.31 3.94 1.89
C VAL A 158 15.67 5.27 2.27
N LYS A 159 15.29 6.08 1.28
CA LYS A 159 14.77 7.44 1.51
C LYS A 159 13.30 7.46 1.92
N TYR A 160 12.48 6.60 1.33
CA TYR A 160 11.03 6.65 1.48
C TYR A 160 10.40 5.33 1.91
N GLY A 161 11.09 4.19 1.78
CA GLY A 161 10.52 2.87 2.01
C GLY A 161 10.15 2.61 3.47
N ILE A 162 9.16 1.73 3.66
CA ILE A 162 8.73 1.24 4.97
C ILE A 162 9.15 -0.23 5.13
N LEU A 163 8.99 -1.02 4.07
CA LEU A 163 9.32 -2.44 4.12
C LEU A 163 10.82 -2.69 3.86
N PRO A 164 11.39 -3.78 4.43
CA PRO A 164 12.78 -4.16 4.18
C PRO A 164 13.04 -4.43 2.69
N TRP A 165 14.20 -3.99 2.18
CA TRP A 165 14.62 -4.22 0.78
C TRP A 165 14.41 -5.66 0.31
N LYS A 166 14.83 -6.63 1.12
CA LYS A 166 14.66 -8.07 0.83
C LYS A 166 13.21 -8.42 0.51
N THR A 167 12.26 -7.88 1.27
CA THR A 167 10.81 -8.11 1.08
C THR A 167 10.33 -7.62 -0.29
N LEU A 168 10.92 -6.54 -0.81
CA LEU A 168 10.53 -5.95 -2.11
C LEU A 168 11.13 -6.71 -3.30
N VAL A 169 12.30 -7.35 -3.13
CA VAL A 169 12.97 -8.10 -4.20
C VAL A 169 12.47 -9.55 -4.30
N GLU A 170 12.08 -10.16 -3.18
CA GLU A 170 11.68 -11.57 -3.10
C GLU A 170 10.60 -12.00 -4.12
N PRO A 171 9.53 -11.22 -4.38
CA PRO A 171 8.52 -11.59 -5.37
C PRO A 171 9.11 -11.81 -6.77
N SER A 172 10.09 -10.99 -7.15
CA SER A 172 10.76 -11.08 -8.45
C SER A 172 11.69 -12.30 -8.53
N ILE A 173 12.35 -12.67 -7.43
CA ILE A 173 13.15 -13.90 -7.35
C ILE A 173 12.26 -15.12 -7.52
N ASN A 174 11.13 -15.16 -6.81
CA ASN A 174 10.19 -16.28 -6.87
C ASN A 174 9.61 -16.40 -8.26
N LEU A 175 9.18 -15.29 -8.86
CA LEU A 175 8.69 -15.26 -10.23
C LEU A 175 9.74 -15.78 -11.23
N ALA A 176 10.99 -15.33 -11.10
CA ALA A 176 12.07 -15.79 -11.97
C ALA A 176 12.31 -17.31 -11.84
N LYS A 177 12.10 -17.88 -10.65
CA LYS A 177 12.22 -19.33 -10.38
C LYS A 177 11.04 -20.14 -10.89
N THR A 178 9.81 -19.65 -10.71
CA THR A 178 8.57 -20.33 -11.14
C THR A 178 8.36 -20.21 -12.64
N GLY A 179 8.80 -19.09 -13.22
CA GLY A 179 8.77 -18.81 -14.64
C GLY A 179 7.86 -17.66 -15.02
N ILE A 180 8.11 -17.13 -16.21
CA ILE A 180 7.39 -16.02 -16.83
C ILE A 180 6.51 -16.53 -17.96
N THR A 181 5.36 -15.89 -18.15
CA THR A 181 4.47 -16.16 -19.27
C THR A 181 5.08 -15.63 -20.57
N VAL A 182 5.17 -16.49 -21.59
CA VAL A 182 5.59 -16.09 -22.93
C VAL A 182 4.51 -15.23 -23.56
N THR A 183 4.81 -13.95 -23.76
CA THR A 183 3.92 -12.96 -24.38
C THR A 183 4.24 -12.78 -25.86
N GLU A 184 3.27 -12.25 -26.61
CA GLU A 184 3.45 -11.89 -28.02
C GLU A 184 4.58 -10.87 -28.19
N SER A 185 4.61 -9.83 -27.33
CA SER A 185 5.67 -8.82 -27.34
C SER A 185 7.07 -9.40 -27.13
N LEU A 186 7.22 -10.39 -26.24
CA LEU A 186 8.50 -11.04 -25.99
C LEU A 186 8.94 -11.87 -27.21
N LEU A 187 8.02 -12.64 -27.82
CA LEU A 187 8.32 -13.41 -29.02
C LEU A 187 8.68 -12.51 -30.20
N GLU A 188 7.94 -11.42 -30.40
CA GLU A 188 8.25 -10.43 -31.43
C GLU A 188 9.64 -9.82 -31.20
N ALA A 189 9.94 -9.38 -29.97
CA ALA A 189 11.24 -8.81 -29.62
C ALA A 189 12.40 -9.80 -29.84
N ILE A 190 12.18 -11.08 -29.56
CA ILE A 190 13.17 -12.13 -29.83
C ILE A 190 13.34 -12.37 -31.33
N ASN A 191 12.25 -12.49 -32.08
CA ASN A 191 12.27 -12.73 -33.53
C ASN A 191 12.86 -11.56 -34.32
N GLN A 192 12.65 -10.32 -33.85
CA GLN A 192 13.25 -9.12 -34.45
C GLN A 192 14.75 -8.99 -34.15
N ASN A 193 15.24 -9.59 -33.05
CA ASN A 193 16.62 -9.42 -32.57
C ASN A 193 17.45 -10.72 -32.54
N THR A 194 17.05 -11.79 -33.24
CA THR A 194 17.56 -13.13 -32.87
C THR A 194 18.98 -13.45 -33.30
N SER A 195 19.77 -13.86 -32.30
CA SER A 195 20.92 -14.77 -32.31
C SER A 195 22.28 -14.28 -32.83
N LYS A 196 22.35 -13.33 -33.76
CA LYS A 196 23.65 -13.01 -34.40
C LYS A 196 24.64 -12.29 -33.48
N LEU A 197 24.19 -11.71 -32.38
CA LEU A 197 25.00 -10.85 -31.49
C LEU A 197 25.12 -11.37 -30.05
N VAL A 198 24.41 -12.44 -29.69
CA VAL A 198 24.48 -13.00 -28.34
C VAL A 198 25.62 -13.99 -28.33
N GLU A 199 26.71 -13.71 -27.61
CA GLU A 199 27.82 -14.66 -27.45
C GLU A 199 27.60 -15.64 -26.29
N ASP A 200 26.83 -15.25 -25.27
CA ASP A 200 26.57 -16.06 -24.08
C ASP A 200 25.71 -17.29 -24.39
N GLU A 201 26.28 -18.48 -24.21
CA GLU A 201 25.62 -19.76 -24.51
C GLU A 201 24.40 -20.03 -23.62
N ASN A 202 24.39 -19.57 -22.37
CA ASN A 202 23.22 -19.75 -21.49
C ASN A 202 22.04 -18.91 -21.96
N LEU A 203 22.31 -17.68 -22.41
CA LEU A 203 21.31 -16.80 -22.98
C LEU A 203 20.84 -17.31 -24.34
N LYS A 204 21.73 -17.79 -25.21
CA LYS A 204 21.33 -18.46 -26.47
C LYS A 204 20.39 -19.64 -26.22
N HIS A 205 20.74 -20.50 -25.26
CA HIS A 205 19.92 -21.65 -24.89
C HIS A 205 18.56 -21.23 -24.35
N TRP A 206 18.51 -20.22 -23.47
CA TRP A 206 17.23 -19.71 -22.98
C TRP A 206 16.38 -19.08 -24.09
N LEU A 207 16.99 -18.28 -24.98
CA LEU A 207 16.30 -17.67 -26.11
C LEU A 207 15.72 -18.73 -27.06
N SER A 208 16.42 -19.84 -27.29
CA SER A 208 15.90 -20.93 -28.13
C SER A 208 14.73 -21.66 -27.49
N ILE A 209 14.70 -21.80 -26.15
CA ILE A 209 13.54 -22.33 -25.43
C ILE A 209 12.33 -21.40 -25.63
N VAL A 210 12.51 -20.09 -25.39
CA VAL A 210 11.41 -19.12 -25.50
C VAL A 210 10.89 -19.03 -26.94
N SER A 211 11.78 -18.98 -27.93
CA SER A 211 11.41 -18.89 -29.35
C SER A 211 10.57 -20.08 -29.83
N ASN A 212 10.77 -21.26 -29.23
CA ASN A 212 10.04 -22.49 -29.56
C ASN A 212 8.83 -22.73 -28.65
N SER A 213 8.53 -21.82 -27.73
CA SER A 213 7.42 -21.94 -26.79
C SER A 213 6.13 -21.37 -27.38
N SER A 214 4.99 -21.92 -26.95
CA SER A 214 3.67 -21.41 -27.30
C SER A 214 3.34 -20.13 -26.53
N LEU A 215 2.50 -19.27 -27.11
CA LEU A 215 1.94 -18.12 -26.40
C LEU A 215 1.25 -18.58 -25.11
N GLY A 216 1.50 -17.89 -24.00
CA GLY A 216 0.95 -18.24 -22.69
C GLY A 216 1.70 -19.35 -21.95
N GLN A 217 2.68 -20.02 -22.59
CA GLN A 217 3.51 -21.01 -21.92
C GLN A 217 4.37 -20.34 -20.84
N ILE A 218 4.56 -21.02 -19.71
CA ILE A 218 5.44 -20.54 -18.64
C ILE A 218 6.86 -21.07 -18.88
N VAL A 219 7.82 -20.16 -18.93
CA VAL A 219 9.24 -20.47 -19.11
C VAL A 219 10.04 -19.87 -17.97
N LYS A 220 10.89 -20.67 -17.32
CA LYS A 220 11.77 -20.20 -16.25
C LYS A 220 12.70 -19.11 -16.76
N ALA A 221 12.96 -18.07 -15.95
CA ALA A 221 13.92 -17.03 -16.31
C ALA A 221 15.36 -17.60 -16.37
N PRO A 222 16.32 -16.92 -17.06
CA PRO A 222 17.70 -17.36 -17.11
C PRO A 222 18.30 -17.53 -15.70
N ASN A 223 19.06 -18.61 -15.47
CA ASN A 223 19.65 -18.89 -14.15
C ASN A 223 20.56 -17.75 -13.65
N GLY A 224 21.25 -17.05 -14.56
CA GLY A 224 22.05 -15.87 -14.24
C GLY A 224 21.22 -14.76 -13.60
N LEU A 225 20.01 -14.50 -14.11
CA LEU A 225 19.10 -13.50 -13.56
C LEU A 225 18.65 -13.87 -12.14
N ILE A 226 18.26 -15.14 -11.92
CA ILE A 226 17.84 -15.63 -10.60
C ILE A 226 18.96 -15.46 -9.58
N LYS A 227 20.19 -15.84 -9.95
CA LYS A 227 21.37 -15.68 -9.11
C LYS A 227 21.62 -14.22 -8.78
N THR A 228 21.56 -13.34 -9.77
CA THR A 228 21.79 -11.90 -9.59
C THR A 228 20.73 -11.27 -8.69
N LEU A 229 19.44 -11.54 -8.91
CA LEU A 229 18.37 -11.05 -8.04
C LEU A 229 18.53 -11.53 -6.59
N THR A 230 18.95 -12.79 -6.40
CA THR A 230 19.24 -13.34 -5.07
C THR A 230 20.38 -12.60 -4.39
N LEU A 231 21.46 -12.29 -5.11
CA LEU A 231 22.58 -11.51 -4.58
C LEU A 231 22.18 -10.07 -4.24
N ILE A 232 21.40 -9.43 -5.11
CA ILE A 232 20.87 -8.07 -4.89
C ILE A 232 19.95 -8.02 -3.67
N SER A 233 19.10 -9.03 -3.48
CA SER A 233 18.21 -9.14 -2.32
C SER A 233 18.99 -9.24 -0.99
N LEU A 234 20.13 -9.96 -1.01
CA LEU A 234 20.97 -10.17 0.18
C LEU A 234 21.91 -9.01 0.49
N HIS A 235 22.51 -8.39 -0.53
CA HIS A 235 23.60 -7.43 -0.36
C HIS A 235 23.24 -5.99 -0.76
N GLY A 236 22.08 -5.77 -1.36
CA GLY A 236 21.73 -4.48 -1.96
C GLY A 236 22.50 -4.22 -3.27
N PRO A 237 22.64 -2.95 -3.70
CA PRO A 237 23.30 -2.57 -4.95
C PRO A 237 24.83 -2.72 -4.91
N ILE A 238 25.44 -2.86 -3.74
CA ILE A 238 26.89 -2.95 -3.59
C ILE A 238 27.24 -4.43 -3.44
N GLY A 239 27.84 -5.01 -4.48
CA GLY A 239 28.45 -6.33 -4.39
C GLY A 239 29.62 -6.29 -3.41
N LYS A 240 29.71 -7.29 -2.52
CA LYS A 240 30.97 -7.58 -1.80
C LYS A 240 31.92 -8.35 -2.68
#